data_AF-A0A7X2HMM3-F1
#
_entry.id   AF-A0A7X2HMM3-F1
#
_cell.length_a   1.000
_cell.length_b   1.000
_cell.length_c   1.000
_cell.angle_alpha   90.00
_cell.angle_beta   90.00
_cell.angle_gamma   90.00
#
_symmetry.space_group_name_H-M   'P 1'
#
loop_
_entity.id
_entity.type
_entity.pdbx_description
1 polymer ?
#
loop_
_entity_poly.entity_id
_entity_poly.type
_entity_poly.pdbx_seq_one_letter_code
_entity_poly.pdbx_strand_id
1 'polypeptide(L)' 'MPADKLGRYMRSDLFLSRVNAAVRDAVRDLEEHGITPTYIERPQNDGPKAQPGSNVARAPENE' A
#
# COMPACT_ATOMS: atom_id res chain seq x y z
N MET A 1 14.40 -10.07 17.93
CA MET A 1 14.31 -9.92 16.46
C MET A 1 14.57 -8.45 16.11
N PRO A 2 15.22 -8.11 14.98
CA PRO A 2 15.31 -6.72 14.52
C PRO A 2 13.90 -6.20 14.22
N ALA A 3 13.55 -5.04 14.76
CA ALA A 3 12.19 -4.50 14.69
C ALA A 3 11.71 -4.18 13.25
N ASP A 4 12.64 -3.95 12.31
CA ASP A 4 12.31 -3.48 10.95
C ASP A 4 12.31 -4.59 9.87
N LYS A 5 12.13 -5.86 10.26
CA LYS A 5 12.09 -6.97 9.28
C LYS A 5 10.93 -6.82 8.30
N LEU A 6 9.75 -6.46 8.80
CA LEU A 6 8.56 -6.27 7.98
C LEU A 6 8.69 -5.06 7.06
N GLY A 7 9.13 -3.92 7.59
CA GLY A 7 9.32 -2.69 6.81
C GLY A 7 10.38 -2.84 5.71
N ARG A 8 11.44 -3.63 5.96
CA ARG A 8 12.42 -3.99 4.93
C ARG A 8 11.84 -4.91 3.86
N TYR A 9 11.02 -5.90 4.25
CA TYR A 9 10.35 -6.76 3.29
C TYR A 9 9.37 -5.97 2.41
N MET A 10 8.55 -5.09 2.99
CA MET A 10 7.60 -4.25 2.26
C MET A 10 8.25 -3.30 1.25
N ARG A 11 9.49 -2.89 1.50
CA ARG A 11 10.28 -2.05 0.57
C ARG A 11 11.15 -2.86 -0.40
N SER A 12 11.13 -4.19 -0.31
CA SER A 12 11.96 -5.04 -1.17
C SER A 12 11.34 -5.20 -2.56
N ASP A 13 12.20 -5.34 -3.55
CA ASP A 13 11.80 -5.61 -4.94
C ASP A 13 10.98 -6.90 -5.06
N LEU A 14 11.28 -7.89 -4.21
CA LEU A 14 10.52 -9.14 -4.15
C LEU A 14 9.06 -8.90 -3.76
N PHE A 15 8.81 -8.04 -2.77
CA PHE A 15 7.45 -7.69 -2.36
C PHE A 15 6.74 -6.91 -3.46
N LEU A 16 7.41 -5.90 -4.04
CA LEU A 16 6.85 -5.10 -5.13
C LEU A 16 6.48 -5.98 -6.33
N SER A 17 7.34 -6.92 -6.71
CA SER A 17 7.08 -7.89 -7.80
C SER A 17 5.83 -8.73 -7.53
N ARG A 18 5.69 -9.26 -6.31
CA ARG A 18 4.53 -10.06 -5.89
C ARG A 18 3.24 -9.26 -5.88
N VAL A 19 3.27 -8.04 -5.34
CA VAL A 19 2.10 -7.14 -5.32
C VAL A 19 1.69 -6.78 -6.74
N ASN A 20 2.63 -6.40 -7.60
CA ASN A 20 2.35 -6.08 -8.99
C ASN A 20 1.78 -7.28 -9.77
N ALA A 21 2.25 -8.51 -9.48
CA ALA A 21 1.66 -9.71 -10.07
C ALA A 21 0.20 -9.90 -9.64
N ALA A 22 -0.07 -9.86 -8.32
CA ALA A 22 -1.41 -10.03 -7.79
C ALA A 22 -2.38 -8.94 -8.28
N VAL A 23 -1.93 -7.68 -8.38
CA VAL A 23 -2.74 -6.58 -8.92
C VAL A 23 -3.08 -6.81 -10.39
N ARG A 24 -2.12 -7.27 -11.21
CA ARG A 24 -2.40 -7.58 -12.62
C ARG A 24 -3.41 -8.71 -12.78
N ASP A 25 -3.30 -9.76 -11.97
CA ASP A 25 -4.27 -10.86 -12.01
C ASP A 25 -5.67 -10.36 -11.63
N ALA A 26 -5.79 -9.58 -10.55
CA ALA A 26 -7.07 -9.00 -10.15
C ALA A 26 -7.65 -8.05 -11.20
N VAL A 27 -6.81 -7.25 -11.88
CA VAL A 27 -7.24 -6.38 -12.98
C VAL A 27 -7.77 -7.21 -14.15
N ARG A 28 -7.08 -8.29 -14.53
CA ARG A 28 -7.54 -9.18 -15.61
C ARG A 28 -8.90 -9.78 -15.28
N ASP A 29 -9.09 -10.25 -14.05
CA ASP A 29 -10.36 -10.85 -13.63
C ASP A 29 -11.51 -9.81 -13.70
N LEU A 30 -11.25 -8.56 -13.32
CA LEU A 30 -12.23 -7.46 -13.44
C LEU A 30 -12.56 -7.16 -14.91
N GLU A 31 -11.57 -7.14 -15.79
CA GLU A 31 -11.76 -6.93 -17.23
C GLU A 31 -12.57 -8.07 -17.87
N GLU A 32 -12.35 -9.33 -17.47
CA GLU A 32 -13.14 -10.48 -17.89
C GLU A 32 -14.62 -10.37 -17.47
N HIS A 33 -14.87 -9.70 -16.34
CA HIS A 33 -16.21 -9.36 -15.87
C HIS A 33 -16.78 -8.07 -16.49
N GLY A 34 -16.08 -7.44 -17.42
CA GLY A 34 -16.50 -6.20 -18.09
C GLY A 34 -16.40 -4.95 -17.22
N ILE A 35 -15.64 -5.01 -16.12
CA ILE A 35 -15.42 -3.91 -15.19
C ILE A 35 -14.08 -3.25 -15.54
N THR A 36 -14.13 -2.07 -16.16
CA THR A 36 -12.91 -1.31 -16.47
C THR A 36 -12.36 -0.64 -15.21
N PRO A 37 -11.12 -0.95 -14.79
CA PRO A 37 -10.53 -0.30 -13.62
C PRO A 37 -10.20 1.16 -13.92
N THR A 38 -10.65 2.07 -13.05
CA THR A 38 -10.29 3.49 -13.09
C THR A 38 -9.07 3.72 -12.20
N TYR A 39 -7.95 4.08 -12.82
CA TYR A 39 -6.74 4.47 -12.09
C TYR A 39 -6.86 5.91 -11.60
N ILE A 40 -6.68 6.11 -10.29
CA ILE A 40 -6.57 7.44 -9.68
C ILE A 40 -5.09 7.69 -9.42
N GLU A 41 -4.51 8.65 -10.13
CA GLU A 41 -3.16 9.12 -9.81
C GLU A 41 -3.20 9.76 -8.43
N ARG A 42 -2.41 9.22 -7.50
CA ARG A 42 -2.18 9.90 -6.23
C ARG A 42 -1.25 11.07 -6.54
N PRO A 43 -1.66 12.34 -6.30
CA PRO A 43 -0.76 13.46 -6.47
C PRO A 43 0.51 13.18 -5.66
N GLN A 44 1.66 13.26 -6.33
CA GLN A 44 2.95 13.15 -5.67
C GLN A 44 3.07 14.38 -4.80
N ASN A 45 2.63 14.25 -3.55
CA ASN A 45 2.95 15.23 -2.54
C ASN A 45 4.45 15.07 -2.35
N ASP A 46 5.25 16.02 -2.87
CA ASP A 46 6.63 16.27 -2.45
C ASP A 46 6.69 16.74 -0.98
N GLY A 47 5.75 16.27 -0.15
CA GLY A 47 5.76 16.40 1.28
C GLY A 47 6.85 15.50 1.85
N PRO A 48 7.55 15.94 2.91
CA PRO A 48 8.69 15.23 3.45
C PRO A 48 8.32 13.78 3.74
N LYS A 49 9.11 12.84 3.21
CA LYS A 49 9.04 11.40 3.51
C LYS A 49 8.64 11.24 4.97
N ALA A 50 7.45 10.66 5.22
CA ALA A 50 6.92 10.46 6.55
C ALA A 50 8.05 9.93 7.46
N GLN A 51 8.43 10.73 8.45
CA GLN A 51 9.34 10.30 9.49
C GLN A 51 8.73 9.04 10.14
N PRO A 52 9.49 7.93 10.24
CA PRO A 52 9.01 6.74 10.91
C PRO A 52 8.93 7.03 12.41
N GLY A 53 7.74 7.45 12.89
CA GLY A 53 7.61 7.80 14.31
C GLY A 53 6.28 8.33 14.83
N SER A 54 5.18 8.35 14.08
CA SER A 54 3.88 8.78 14.66
C SER A 54 3.01 7.58 15.04
N ASN A 55 3.36 6.96 16.17
CA ASN A 55 2.38 6.21 16.96
C ASN A 55 1.53 7.22 17.73
N VAL A 56 0.29 7.45 17.31
CA VAL A 56 -0.80 7.77 18.25
C VAL A 56 -2.09 7.13 17.71
N ALA A 57 -2.38 5.92 18.22
CA ALA A 57 -3.76 5.46 18.30
C ALA A 57 -4.47 6.35 19.32
N ARG A 58 -5.51 7.08 18.91
CA ARG A 58 -6.40 7.76 19.85
C ARG A 58 -7.73 7.02 19.84
N ALA A 59 -8.06 6.43 20.99
CA ALA A 59 -9.28 5.69 21.28
C ALA A 59 -10.53 6.58 21.08
N PRO A 60 -11.72 5.99 20.83
CA PRO A 60 -12.95 6.76 20.77
C PRO A 60 -13.31 7.25 22.18
N GLU A 61 -13.42 8.57 22.35
CA GLU A 61 -14.04 9.15 23.54
C GLU A 61 -15.56 9.02 23.38
N ASN A 62 -16.17 8.26 24.30
CA ASN A 62 -17.60 8.30 24.56
C ASN A 62 -17.84 9.48 25.52
N GLU A 63 -18.76 10.39 25.19
CA GLU A 63 -19.94 10.75 25.99
C GLU A 63 -20.85 11.70 25.19
#